data_AF-A0A7V9KV20-F1
#
_entry.id   AF-A0A7V9KV20-F1
#
_cell.length_a   1.000
_cell.length_b   1.000
_cell.length_c   1.000
_cell.angle_alpha   90.00
_cell.angle_beta   90.00
_cell.angle_gamma   90.00
#
_symmetry.space_group_name_H-M   'P 1'
#
loop_
_entity.id
_entity.type
_entity.pdbx_description
1 polymer ?
#
loop_
_entity_poly.entity_id
_entity_poly.type
_entity_poly.pdbx_seq_one_letter_code
_entity_poly.pdbx_strand_id
1 'polypeptide(L)'
;VAALVLAHDRALVVYGSARGAARLEPLAGTVALLVIGVGSTGFDGASEGPVFNGVRGDVQDAFVSLGVPLGTALELAFLAGLVVAIAIVGAIWWLGTLGMARRGRRALSRRFAHTLIPIAAAYVVAHYFSLLSYNGQDLWRLASDPLGRGSDLLGGAASGIDHSIVSATAIWYVQVLAFVAGHVAALVLAHDRALVVYGSARAAARSQVVMLVLMVCFTLLGLLLLSAALGD
;
A
#
# COMPACT_ATOMS: atom_id res chain seq x y z
N VAL A 1 14.80 -10.52 -10.30
CA VAL A 1 14.66 -9.43 -11.29
C VAL A 1 15.74 -8.39 -11.00
N ALA A 2 16.71 -8.23 -11.90
CA ALA A 2 17.82 -7.28 -11.74
C ALA A 2 17.41 -5.91 -12.28
N ALA A 3 17.70 -4.83 -11.56
CA ALA A 3 17.45 -3.47 -12.03
C ALA A 3 18.76 -2.91 -12.61
N LEU A 4 18.72 -2.51 -13.88
CA LEU A 4 19.81 -1.81 -14.56
C LEU A 4 19.62 -0.31 -14.35
N VAL A 5 20.61 0.33 -13.72
CA VAL A 5 20.63 1.79 -13.53
C VAL A 5 21.93 2.32 -14.13
N LEU A 6 21.82 3.29 -15.02
CA LEU A 6 22.97 4.02 -15.58
C LEU A 6 23.57 4.90 -14.49
N ALA A 7 24.80 4.59 -14.07
CA ALA A 7 25.56 5.46 -13.18
C ALA A 7 26.04 6.71 -13.93
N HIS A 8 26.25 7.81 -13.19
CA HIS A 8 26.65 9.13 -13.69
C HIS A 8 27.92 9.11 -14.57
N ASP A 9 28.75 8.06 -14.46
CA ASP A 9 30.01 7.85 -15.19
C ASP A 9 29.93 6.84 -16.35
N ARG A 10 28.74 6.63 -16.96
CA ARG A 10 28.54 5.73 -18.13
C ARG A 10 28.90 4.25 -17.91
N ALA A 11 29.09 3.80 -16.68
CA ALA A 11 29.25 2.38 -16.36
C ALA A 11 27.87 1.72 -16.16
N LEU A 12 27.61 0.63 -16.89
CA LEU A 12 26.46 -0.24 -16.65
C LEU A 12 26.81 -1.18 -15.50
N VAL A 13 26.15 -1.02 -14.36
CA VAL A 13 26.31 -1.92 -13.21
C VAL A 13 25.01 -2.67 -12.99
N VAL A 14 25.10 -3.99 -13.03
CA VAL A 14 23.98 -4.89 -12.74
C VAL A 14 23.87 -5.05 -11.23
N TYR A 15 22.77 -4.59 -10.64
CA TYR A 15 22.51 -4.76 -9.22
C TYR A 15 21.36 -5.75 -9.00
N GLY A 16 21.45 -6.54 -7.92
CA GLY A 16 20.28 -7.25 -7.39
C GLY A 16 19.20 -6.24 -6.95
N SER A 17 17.93 -6.54 -7.19
CA SER A 17 16.76 -5.66 -6.97
C SER A 17 16.80 -4.88 -5.65
N ALA A 18 17.24 -5.50 -4.57
CA ALA A 18 17.32 -4.89 -3.24
C ALA A 18 18.35 -3.74 -3.15
N ARG A 19 19.48 -3.83 -3.89
CA ARG A 19 20.57 -2.84 -3.83
C ARG A 19 20.29 -1.57 -4.64
N GLY A 20 19.45 -1.66 -5.67
CA GLY A 20 19.04 -0.49 -6.48
C GLY A 20 18.19 0.50 -5.69
N ALA A 21 17.25 0.00 -4.88
CA ALA A 21 16.38 0.82 -4.05
C ALA A 21 17.15 1.62 -2.97
N ALA A 22 18.24 1.06 -2.44
CA ALA A 22 19.08 1.70 -1.43
C ALA A 22 19.90 2.90 -1.95
N ARG A 23 20.03 3.07 -3.27
CA ARG A 23 20.76 4.17 -3.92
C ARG A 23 19.86 5.28 -4.48
N LEU A 24 18.54 5.15 -4.40
CA LEU A 24 17.64 6.26 -4.73
C LEU A 24 17.86 7.38 -3.71
N GLU A 25 18.35 8.53 -4.15
CA GLU A 25 18.31 9.74 -3.33
C GLU A 25 16.83 10.15 -3.19
N PRO A 26 16.22 10.04 -2.01
CA PRO A 26 14.79 10.28 -1.88
C PRO A 26 14.55 11.77 -2.05
N LEU A 27 13.93 12.19 -3.15
CA LEU A 27 13.57 13.58 -3.39
C LEU A 27 12.70 14.12 -2.24
N ALA A 28 12.68 15.44 -2.06
CA ALA A 28 11.75 16.06 -1.12
C ALA A 28 10.31 15.71 -1.56
N GLY A 29 9.60 14.91 -0.75
CA GLY A 29 8.25 14.43 -1.06
C GLY A 29 8.10 12.91 -1.15
N THR A 30 9.17 12.13 -1.33
CA THR A 30 9.07 10.65 -1.47
C THR A 30 8.33 10.00 -0.30
N VAL A 31 8.62 10.43 0.93
CA VAL A 31 7.96 9.92 2.14
C VAL A 31 6.47 10.27 2.15
N ALA A 32 6.11 11.49 1.76
CA ALA A 32 4.71 11.91 1.71
C ALA A 32 3.94 11.09 0.68
N LEU A 33 4.53 10.87 -0.51
CA LEU A 33 3.94 10.04 -1.55
C LEU A 33 3.70 8.60 -1.07
N LEU A 34 4.66 8.01 -0.37
CA LEU A 34 4.54 6.65 0.14
C LEU A 34 3.49 6.56 1.26
N VAL A 35 3.46 7.53 2.19
CA VAL A 35 2.44 7.58 3.26
C VAL A 35 1.04 7.77 2.67
N ILE A 36 0.88 8.66 1.69
CA ILE A 36 -0.39 8.89 1.01
C ILE A 36 -0.81 7.62 0.28
N GLY A 37 0.07 7.00 -0.51
CA GLY A 37 -0.26 5.79 -1.28
C GLY A 37 -0.63 4.61 -0.40
N VAL A 38 0.09 4.40 0.71
CA VAL A 38 -0.23 3.34 1.68
C VAL A 38 -1.53 3.67 2.43
N GLY A 39 -1.73 4.92 2.86
CA GLY A 39 -2.94 5.35 3.55
C GLY A 39 -4.19 5.29 2.67
N SER A 40 -4.09 5.67 1.39
CA SER A 40 -5.20 5.59 0.43
C SER A 40 -5.57 4.15 0.12
N THR A 41 -4.58 3.29 -0.10
CA THR A 41 -4.82 1.87 -0.38
C THR A 41 -5.36 1.15 0.87
N GLY A 42 -4.88 1.51 2.06
CA GLY A 42 -5.44 1.00 3.31
C GLY A 42 -6.89 1.45 3.53
N PHE A 43 -7.22 2.71 3.18
CA PHE A 43 -8.60 3.19 3.25
C PHE A 43 -9.53 2.49 2.26
N ASP A 44 -9.06 2.24 1.03
CA ASP A 44 -9.81 1.53 -0.01
C ASP A 44 -10.41 0.22 0.54
N GLY A 45 -9.58 -0.68 1.08
CA GLY A 45 -10.11 -1.92 1.69
C GLY A 45 -10.86 -1.71 3.02
N ALA A 46 -10.47 -0.71 3.82
CA ALA A 46 -11.22 -0.40 5.05
C ALA A 46 -12.64 0.12 4.77
N SER A 47 -12.84 0.77 3.62
CA SER A 47 -14.12 1.36 3.20
C SER A 47 -15.15 0.32 2.81
N GLU A 48 -14.70 -0.87 2.38
CA GLU A 48 -15.55 -2.04 2.14
C GLU A 48 -15.86 -2.80 3.44
N GLY A 49 -15.05 -2.62 4.49
CA GLY A 49 -15.20 -3.32 5.77
C GLY A 49 -16.22 -2.70 6.75
N PRO A 50 -16.60 -3.43 7.80
CA PRO A 50 -17.62 -3.02 8.78
C PRO A 50 -17.19 -1.83 9.64
N VAL A 51 -15.88 -1.61 9.82
CA VAL A 51 -15.37 -0.52 10.67
C VAL A 51 -15.76 0.85 10.12
N PHE A 52 -15.49 1.11 8.83
CA PHE A 52 -15.86 2.38 8.22
C PHE A 52 -17.36 2.44 7.98
N ASN A 53 -17.97 1.36 7.49
CA ASN A 53 -19.41 1.32 7.23
C ASN A 53 -20.26 1.56 8.50
N GLY A 54 -19.78 1.15 9.67
CA GLY A 54 -20.43 1.39 10.96
C GLY A 54 -20.42 2.85 11.41
N VAL A 55 -19.38 3.62 11.10
CA VAL A 55 -19.26 5.04 11.50
C VAL A 55 -19.62 6.02 10.38
N ARG A 56 -19.69 5.56 9.12
CA ARG A 56 -19.95 6.41 7.95
C ARG A 56 -21.29 7.14 8.07
N GLY A 57 -22.31 6.46 8.58
CA GLY A 57 -23.64 7.04 8.81
C GLY A 57 -23.57 8.24 9.75
N ASP A 58 -22.92 8.08 10.91
CA ASP A 58 -22.77 9.15 11.90
C ASP A 58 -22.01 10.37 11.35
N VAL A 59 -20.93 10.12 10.59
CA VAL A 59 -20.15 11.19 9.96
C VAL A 59 -20.96 11.91 8.88
N GLN A 60 -21.70 11.15 8.07
CA GLN A 60 -22.61 11.72 7.07
C GLN A 60 -23.69 12.57 7.74
N ASP A 61 -24.33 12.07 8.79
CA ASP A 61 -25.39 12.78 9.51
C ASP A 61 -24.87 14.05 10.18
N ALA A 62 -23.63 14.03 10.67
CA ALA A 62 -22.96 15.24 11.14
C ALA A 62 -22.86 16.30 10.03
N PHE A 63 -22.48 15.94 8.80
CA PHE A 63 -22.46 16.88 7.67
C PHE A 63 -23.86 17.34 7.24
N VAL A 64 -24.85 16.43 7.24
CA VAL A 64 -26.25 16.78 6.94
C VAL A 64 -26.79 17.77 7.97
N SER A 65 -26.44 17.61 9.25
CA SER A 65 -26.84 18.54 10.31
C SER A 65 -26.27 19.96 10.13
N LEU A 66 -25.17 20.09 9.38
CA LEU A 66 -24.56 21.37 8.98
C LEU A 66 -25.19 21.96 7.71
N GLY A 67 -26.23 21.34 7.16
CA GLY A 67 -26.94 21.78 5.96
C GLY A 67 -26.33 21.28 4.64
N VAL A 68 -25.43 20.29 4.69
CA VAL A 68 -24.83 19.70 3.48
C VAL A 68 -25.82 18.73 2.82
N PRO A 69 -26.02 18.77 1.49
CA PRO A 69 -26.86 17.79 0.78
C PRO A 69 -26.35 16.36 0.97
N LEU A 70 -27.27 15.39 1.01
CA LEU A 70 -26.95 13.98 1.31
C LEU A 70 -25.82 13.40 0.44
N GLY A 71 -25.84 13.64 -0.87
CA GLY A 71 -24.79 13.15 -1.78
C GLY A 71 -23.41 13.72 -1.43
N THR A 72 -23.31 15.03 -1.20
CA THR A 72 -22.06 15.68 -0.80
C THR A 72 -21.63 15.27 0.61
N ALA A 73 -22.57 15.04 1.53
CA ALA A 73 -22.28 14.56 2.88
C ALA A 73 -21.64 13.16 2.84
N LEU A 74 -22.10 12.28 1.94
CA LEU A 74 -21.51 10.97 1.73
C LEU A 74 -20.08 11.08 1.19
N GLU A 75 -19.85 11.92 0.16
CA GLU A 75 -18.51 12.17 -0.37
C GLU A 75 -17.55 12.72 0.70
N LEU A 76 -18.03 13.63 1.55
CA LEU A 76 -17.26 14.17 2.67
C LEU A 76 -16.96 13.13 3.74
N ALA A 77 -17.87 12.18 4.00
CA ALA A 77 -17.61 11.06 4.91
C ALA A 77 -16.48 10.16 4.38
N PHE A 78 -16.47 9.84 3.08
CA PHE A 78 -15.37 9.11 2.44
C PHE A 78 -14.05 9.90 2.48
N LEU A 79 -14.09 11.20 2.20
CA LEU A 79 -12.92 12.06 2.29
C LEU A 79 -12.35 12.10 3.73
N ALA A 80 -13.22 12.21 4.73
CA ALA A 80 -12.83 12.19 6.14
C ALA A 80 -12.15 10.86 6.49
N GLY A 81 -12.74 9.73 6.08
CA GLY A 81 -12.14 8.41 6.27
C GLY A 81 -10.75 8.29 5.63
N LEU A 82 -10.60 8.76 4.39
CA LEU A 82 -9.32 8.78 3.68
C LEU A 82 -8.26 9.61 4.42
N VAL A 83 -8.61 10.82 4.85
CA VAL A 83 -7.70 11.71 5.58
C VAL A 83 -7.29 11.07 6.91
N VAL A 84 -8.21 10.44 7.64
CA VAL A 84 -7.92 9.73 8.88
C VAL A 84 -6.96 8.57 8.64
N ALA A 85 -7.18 7.75 7.59
CA ALA A 85 -6.28 6.64 7.26
C ALA A 85 -4.86 7.12 6.94
N ILE A 86 -4.72 8.17 6.11
CA ILE A 86 -3.42 8.79 5.80
C ILE A 86 -2.76 9.34 7.08
N ALA A 87 -3.55 9.97 7.97
CA ALA A 87 -3.04 10.49 9.23
C ALA A 87 -2.54 9.37 10.17
N ILE A 88 -3.25 8.23 10.26
CA ILE A 88 -2.84 7.06 11.05
C ILE A 88 -1.50 6.51 10.53
N VAL A 89 -1.38 6.29 9.21
CA VAL A 89 -0.13 5.80 8.60
C VAL A 89 1.01 6.82 8.81
N GLY A 90 0.72 8.11 8.64
CA GLY A 90 1.66 9.19 8.91
C GLY A 90 2.12 9.25 10.36
N ALA A 91 1.22 9.03 11.32
CA ALA A 91 1.52 8.98 12.75
C ALA A 91 2.41 7.77 13.09
N ILE A 92 2.10 6.59 12.55
CA ILE A 92 2.92 5.38 12.72
C ILE A 92 4.34 5.60 12.18
N TRP A 93 4.46 6.14 10.96
CA TRP A 93 5.75 6.48 10.37
C TRP A 93 6.51 7.51 11.23
N TRP A 94 5.80 8.54 11.69
CA TRP A 94 6.37 9.58 12.53
C TRP A 94 6.91 9.02 13.85
N LEU A 95 6.13 8.20 14.56
CA LEU A 95 6.54 7.52 15.80
C LEU A 95 7.75 6.62 15.58
N GLY A 96 7.80 5.88 14.46
CA GLY A 96 8.97 5.07 14.12
C GLY A 96 10.24 5.87 13.91
N THR A 97 10.14 6.98 13.18
CA THR A 97 11.29 7.86 13.01
C THR A 97 11.73 8.52 14.33
N LEU A 98 10.79 8.77 15.26
CA LEU A 98 11.10 9.31 16.58
C LEU A 98 11.83 8.29 17.45
N GLY A 99 11.35 7.04 17.50
CA GLY A 99 11.97 5.97 18.30
C GLY A 99 13.37 5.55 17.81
N MET A 100 13.69 5.86 16.56
CA MET A 100 14.99 5.58 15.94
C MET A 100 15.96 6.79 15.94
N ALA A 101 15.47 8.03 15.97
CA ALA A 101 16.32 9.21 15.80
C ALA A 101 17.19 9.52 17.02
N ARG A 102 18.52 9.43 16.85
CA ARG A 102 19.50 10.06 17.76
C ARG A 102 20.00 11.42 17.29
N ARG A 103 20.08 11.67 15.97
CA ARG A 103 20.45 12.96 15.34
C ARG A 103 19.71 13.13 14.01
N GLY A 104 18.81 14.11 13.92
CA GLY A 104 18.16 14.54 12.66
C GLY A 104 17.09 13.60 12.09
N ARG A 105 15.83 13.76 12.51
CA ARG A 105 14.66 12.96 12.07
C ARG A 105 14.44 12.94 10.55
N ARG A 106 14.55 14.10 9.89
CA ARG A 106 14.35 14.21 8.42
C ARG A 106 15.38 13.41 7.64
N ALA A 107 16.65 13.47 8.06
CA ALA A 107 17.72 12.72 7.42
C ALA A 107 17.53 11.21 7.61
N LEU A 108 17.11 10.78 8.80
CA LEU A 108 16.81 9.38 9.07
C LEU A 108 15.62 8.88 8.24
N SER A 109 14.53 9.64 8.20
CA SER A 109 13.34 9.30 7.42
C SER A 109 13.67 9.11 5.93
N ARG A 110 14.49 9.99 5.33
CA ARG A 110 14.97 9.81 3.95
C ARG A 110 15.79 8.51 3.81
N ARG A 111 16.72 8.26 4.73
CA ARG A 111 17.59 7.07 4.66
C ARG A 111 16.82 5.74 4.69
N PHE A 112 15.66 5.70 5.33
CA PHE A 112 14.80 4.52 5.43
C PHE A 112 13.62 4.51 4.45
N ALA A 113 13.42 5.54 3.61
CA ALA A 113 12.26 5.61 2.72
C ALA A 113 12.12 4.39 1.79
N HIS A 114 13.24 3.82 1.33
CA HIS A 114 13.26 2.64 0.47
C HIS A 114 12.65 1.38 1.11
N THR A 115 12.54 1.32 2.44
CA THR A 115 11.93 0.17 3.13
C THR A 115 10.42 0.14 2.96
N LEU A 116 9.79 1.26 2.58
CA LEU A 116 8.36 1.35 2.29
C LEU A 116 8.01 0.82 0.90
N ILE A 117 8.98 0.71 -0.02
CA ILE A 117 8.74 0.24 -1.40
C ILE A 117 8.13 -1.17 -1.44
N PRO A 118 8.70 -2.20 -0.78
CA PRO A 118 8.09 -3.53 -0.77
C PRO A 118 6.72 -3.57 -0.08
N ILE A 119 6.48 -2.69 0.91
CA ILE A 119 5.16 -2.56 1.54
C ILE A 119 4.16 -2.02 0.52
N ALA A 120 4.47 -0.92 -0.15
CA ALA A 120 3.61 -0.34 -1.18
C ALA A 120 3.31 -1.33 -2.30
N ALA A 121 4.32 -2.08 -2.77
CA ALA A 121 4.13 -3.11 -3.79
C ALA A 121 3.20 -4.24 -3.31
N ALA A 122 3.35 -4.69 -2.06
CA ALA A 122 2.47 -5.69 -1.47
C ALA A 122 1.01 -5.21 -1.36
N TYR A 123 0.79 -3.95 -0.95
CA TYR A 123 -0.53 -3.36 -0.89
C TYR A 123 -1.22 -3.32 -2.27
N VAL A 124 -0.48 -2.92 -3.32
CA VAL A 124 -1.02 -2.93 -4.69
C VAL A 124 -1.46 -4.34 -5.09
N VAL A 125 -0.64 -5.35 -4.83
CA VAL A 125 -1.00 -6.74 -5.15
C VAL A 125 -2.21 -7.19 -4.32
N ALA A 126 -2.20 -6.98 -3.01
CA ALA A 126 -3.26 -7.46 -2.13
C ALA A 126 -4.63 -6.83 -2.49
N HIS A 127 -4.68 -5.52 -2.74
CA HIS A 127 -5.95 -4.84 -3.01
C HIS A 127 -6.43 -5.02 -4.44
N TYR A 128 -5.54 -4.99 -5.42
CA TYR A 128 -5.96 -4.98 -6.83
C TYR A 128 -5.93 -6.36 -7.50
N PHE A 129 -5.60 -7.44 -6.78
CA PHE A 129 -5.58 -8.79 -7.36
C PHE A 129 -6.97 -9.25 -7.83
N SER A 130 -8.01 -9.05 -7.01
CA SER A 130 -9.39 -9.38 -7.39
C SER A 130 -9.87 -8.52 -8.56
N LEU A 131 -9.60 -7.21 -8.50
CA LEU A 131 -9.92 -6.26 -9.55
C LEU A 131 -9.28 -6.68 -10.88
N LEU A 132 -7.99 -7.02 -10.88
CA LEU A 132 -7.27 -7.50 -12.05
C LEU A 132 -7.85 -8.84 -12.56
N SER A 133 -8.19 -9.76 -11.65
CA SER A 133 -8.69 -11.09 -12.01
C SER A 133 -10.08 -11.03 -12.66
N TYR A 134 -10.95 -10.13 -12.21
CA TYR A 134 -12.31 -10.00 -12.72
C TYR A 134 -12.42 -8.94 -13.82
N ASN A 135 -12.01 -7.70 -13.55
CA ASN A 135 -12.13 -6.59 -14.51
C ASN A 135 -11.07 -6.67 -15.61
N GLY A 136 -9.94 -7.37 -15.39
CA GLY A 136 -8.99 -7.64 -16.46
C GLY A 136 -9.58 -8.47 -17.60
N GLN A 137 -10.61 -9.28 -17.34
CA GLN A 137 -11.34 -10.02 -18.37
C GLN A 137 -12.12 -9.07 -19.29
N ASP A 138 -12.59 -7.94 -18.75
CA ASP A 138 -13.32 -6.94 -19.53
C ASP A 138 -12.43 -6.25 -20.56
N LEU A 139 -11.12 -6.19 -20.33
CA LEU A 139 -10.18 -5.63 -21.31
C LEU A 139 -10.24 -6.38 -22.64
N TRP A 140 -10.44 -7.71 -22.61
CA TRP A 140 -10.59 -8.52 -23.82
C TRP A 140 -11.90 -8.23 -24.56
N ARG A 141 -12.99 -8.07 -23.80
CA ARG A 141 -14.31 -7.70 -24.34
C ARG A 141 -14.27 -6.31 -24.98
N LEU A 142 -13.75 -5.31 -24.26
CA LEU A 142 -13.62 -3.94 -24.73
C LEU A 142 -12.67 -3.83 -25.93
N ALA A 143 -11.61 -4.63 -25.99
CA ALA A 143 -10.74 -4.69 -27.15
C ALA A 143 -11.43 -5.33 -28.37
N SER A 144 -12.40 -6.23 -28.14
CA SER A 144 -13.18 -6.89 -29.20
C SER A 144 -14.26 -5.97 -29.78
N ASP A 145 -14.94 -5.17 -28.94
CA ASP A 145 -15.93 -4.15 -29.37
C ASP A 145 -15.58 -2.73 -28.87
N PRO A 146 -14.52 -2.09 -29.39
CA PRO A 146 -14.02 -0.83 -28.85
C PRO A 146 -15.00 0.35 -29.01
N LEU A 147 -15.94 0.25 -29.95
CA LEU A 147 -16.93 1.30 -30.23
C LEU A 147 -18.32 0.98 -29.67
N GLY A 148 -18.52 -0.19 -29.03
CA GLY A 148 -19.82 -0.62 -28.52
C GLY A 148 -20.87 -0.79 -29.63
N ARG A 149 -20.44 -1.12 -30.85
CA ARG A 149 -21.32 -1.23 -32.04
C ARG A 149 -21.62 -2.67 -32.42
N GLY A 150 -21.29 -3.63 -31.56
CA GLY A 150 -21.39 -5.06 -31.83
C GLY A 150 -20.29 -5.57 -32.75
N SER A 151 -19.17 -4.84 -32.85
CA SER A 151 -17.98 -5.36 -33.54
C SER A 151 -17.34 -6.45 -32.69
N ASP A 152 -16.87 -7.53 -33.32
CA ASP A 152 -16.19 -8.63 -32.63
C ASP A 152 -14.83 -8.90 -33.28
N LEU A 153 -13.92 -7.94 -33.11
CA LEU A 153 -12.63 -7.93 -33.80
C LEU A 153 -11.71 -9.08 -33.35
N LEU A 154 -11.86 -9.54 -32.12
CA LEU A 154 -11.00 -10.56 -31.49
C LEU A 154 -11.77 -11.82 -31.07
N GLY A 155 -13.07 -11.93 -31.39
CA GLY A 155 -13.89 -13.09 -31.03
C GLY A 155 -14.34 -13.11 -29.56
N GLY A 156 -14.21 -11.98 -28.85
CA GLY A 156 -14.43 -11.84 -27.41
C GLY A 156 -15.53 -10.86 -27.02
N ALA A 157 -16.27 -10.26 -27.95
CA ALA A 157 -17.26 -9.22 -27.64
C ALA A 157 -18.41 -9.70 -26.73
N ALA A 158 -18.74 -10.99 -26.76
CA ALA A 158 -19.77 -11.61 -25.92
C ALA A 158 -19.23 -12.25 -24.62
N SER A 159 -17.93 -12.17 -24.34
CA SER A 159 -17.32 -12.81 -23.16
C SER A 159 -17.80 -12.13 -21.89
N GLY A 160 -18.60 -12.78 -21.05
CA GLY A 160 -18.96 -12.26 -19.71
C GLY A 160 -17.76 -12.24 -18.75
N ILE A 161 -17.89 -11.60 -17.59
CA ILE A 161 -16.90 -11.74 -16.51
C ILE A 161 -17.18 -13.08 -15.83
N ASP A 162 -16.21 -13.99 -15.86
CA ASP A 162 -16.28 -15.24 -15.11
C ASP A 162 -15.77 -15.01 -13.69
N HIS A 163 -16.69 -14.97 -12.72
CA HIS A 163 -16.37 -14.85 -11.31
C HIS A 163 -15.89 -16.17 -10.68
N SER A 164 -15.98 -17.30 -11.40
CA SER A 164 -15.53 -18.61 -10.91
C SER A 164 -14.03 -18.86 -11.11
N ILE A 165 -13.35 -18.03 -11.91
CA ILE A 165 -11.92 -18.16 -12.23
C ILE A 165 -11.01 -18.12 -10.98
N VAL A 166 -11.41 -17.37 -9.97
CA VAL A 166 -10.69 -17.26 -8.69
C VAL A 166 -11.71 -17.24 -7.57
N SER A 167 -11.54 -18.15 -6.60
CA SER A 167 -12.39 -18.20 -5.40
C SER A 167 -12.01 -17.14 -4.37
N ALA A 168 -12.97 -16.74 -3.53
CA ALA A 168 -12.72 -15.85 -2.39
C ALA A 168 -11.57 -16.35 -1.48
N THR A 169 -11.49 -17.66 -1.27
CA THR A 169 -10.40 -18.29 -0.50
C THR A 169 -9.04 -18.09 -1.15
N ALA A 170 -8.95 -18.23 -2.49
CA ALA A 170 -7.71 -17.99 -3.21
C ALA A 170 -7.28 -16.51 -3.13
N ILE A 171 -8.23 -15.58 -3.27
CA ILE A 171 -7.99 -14.14 -3.10
C ILE A 171 -7.41 -13.86 -1.71
N TRP A 172 -8.02 -14.41 -0.66
CA TRP A 172 -7.54 -14.25 0.71
C TRP A 172 -6.11 -14.74 0.89
N TYR A 173 -5.76 -15.93 0.38
CA TYR A 173 -4.39 -16.45 0.47
C TYR A 173 -3.38 -15.55 -0.27
N VAL A 174 -3.71 -15.07 -1.47
CA VAL A 174 -2.85 -14.15 -2.23
C VAL A 174 -2.64 -12.84 -1.45
N GLN A 175 -3.71 -12.29 -0.88
CA GLN A 175 -3.66 -11.10 -0.05
C GLN A 175 -2.74 -11.28 1.15
N VAL A 176 -2.97 -12.32 1.95
CA VAL A 176 -2.15 -12.62 3.13
C VAL A 176 -0.69 -12.84 2.76
N LEU A 177 -0.42 -13.62 1.71
CA LEU A 177 0.94 -13.90 1.27
C LEU A 177 1.65 -12.64 0.79
N ALA A 178 0.98 -11.80 -0.01
CA ALA A 178 1.52 -10.52 -0.46
C ALA A 178 1.86 -9.61 0.73
N PHE A 179 0.93 -9.48 1.69
CA PHE A 179 1.15 -8.71 2.92
C PHE A 179 2.38 -9.19 3.69
N VAL A 180 2.44 -10.48 4.03
CA VAL A 180 3.55 -11.05 4.81
C VAL A 180 4.88 -10.88 4.06
N ALA A 181 4.93 -11.23 2.77
CA ALA A 181 6.14 -11.13 1.96
C ALA A 181 6.65 -9.68 1.87
N GLY A 182 5.75 -8.71 1.66
CA GLY A 182 6.10 -7.29 1.60
C GLY A 182 6.72 -6.77 2.91
N HIS A 183 6.13 -7.15 4.06
CA HIS A 183 6.61 -6.72 5.37
C HIS A 183 7.95 -7.38 5.74
N VAL A 184 8.13 -8.67 5.42
CA VAL A 184 9.41 -9.37 5.61
C VAL A 184 10.50 -8.72 4.75
N ALA A 185 10.23 -8.43 3.48
CA ALA A 185 11.18 -7.75 2.61
C ALA A 185 11.52 -6.34 3.12
N ALA A 186 10.53 -5.60 3.62
CA ALA A 186 10.73 -4.29 4.24
C ALA A 186 11.63 -4.36 5.48
N LEU A 187 11.42 -5.37 6.33
CA LEU A 187 12.22 -5.59 7.53
C LEU A 187 13.68 -5.93 7.21
N VAL A 188 13.91 -6.77 6.20
CA VAL A 188 15.27 -7.09 5.71
C VAL A 188 15.98 -5.83 5.21
N LEU A 189 15.32 -5.01 4.39
CA LEU A 189 15.90 -3.74 3.93
C LEU A 189 16.18 -2.76 5.09
N ALA A 190 15.28 -2.71 6.07
CA ALA A 190 15.46 -1.89 7.26
C ALA A 190 16.64 -2.36 8.11
N HIS A 191 16.84 -3.67 8.22
CA HIS A 191 17.97 -4.27 8.93
C HIS A 191 19.31 -3.88 8.29
N ASP A 192 19.44 -4.11 6.98
CA ASP A 192 20.63 -3.78 6.22
C ASP A 192 20.96 -2.29 6.32
N ARG A 193 19.93 -1.43 6.24
CA ARG A 193 20.11 0.01 6.39
C ARG A 193 20.53 0.41 7.80
N ALA A 194 19.98 -0.21 8.83
CA ALA A 194 20.31 0.10 10.21
C ALA A 194 21.78 -0.21 10.54
N LEU A 195 22.33 -1.30 10.01
CA LEU A 195 23.76 -1.61 10.17
C LEU A 195 24.66 -0.50 9.62
N VAL A 196 24.31 0.03 8.44
CA VAL A 196 25.05 1.13 7.80
C VAL A 196 24.88 2.46 8.55
N VAL A 197 23.68 2.76 9.05
CA VAL A 197 23.37 4.06 9.67
C VAL A 197 23.90 4.18 11.10
N TYR A 198 23.85 3.11 11.89
CA TYR A 198 24.19 3.17 13.32
C TYR A 198 25.61 2.73 13.65
N GLY A 199 26.30 2.02 12.74
CA GLY A 199 27.72 1.62 12.87
C GLY A 199 28.06 0.74 14.09
N SER A 200 27.08 0.40 14.92
CA SER A 200 27.24 -0.42 16.13
C SER A 200 26.09 -1.41 16.22
N ALA A 201 26.42 -2.69 16.40
CA ALA A 201 25.44 -3.78 16.44
C ALA A 201 24.37 -3.56 17.51
N ARG A 202 24.75 -3.02 18.68
CA ARG A 202 23.82 -2.76 19.79
C ARG A 202 22.83 -1.63 19.49
N ALA A 203 23.26 -0.56 18.81
CA ALA A 203 22.34 0.52 18.43
C ALA A 203 21.45 0.11 17.24
N ALA A 204 22.01 -0.65 16.29
CA ALA A 204 21.23 -1.25 15.22
C ALA A 204 20.14 -2.17 15.81
N ALA A 205 20.48 -3.09 16.71
CA ALA A 205 19.51 -3.98 17.37
C ALA A 205 18.39 -3.22 18.10
N ARG A 206 18.70 -2.13 18.81
CA ARG A 206 17.66 -1.28 19.43
C ARG A 206 16.71 -0.66 18.42
N SER A 207 17.22 -0.18 17.28
CA SER A 207 16.36 0.35 16.20
C SER A 207 15.51 -0.74 15.56
N GLN A 208 16.00 -1.99 15.53
CA GLN A 208 15.26 -3.14 15.01
C GLN A 208 14.06 -3.49 15.90
N VAL A 209 14.17 -3.36 17.23
CA VAL A 209 13.00 -3.58 18.12
C VAL A 209 11.88 -2.60 17.80
N VAL A 210 12.22 -1.31 17.66
CA VAL A 210 11.23 -0.28 17.30
C VAL A 210 10.60 -0.56 15.94
N MET A 211 11.42 -0.89 14.93
CA MET A 211 10.94 -1.24 13.59
C MET A 211 10.06 -2.49 13.61
N LEU A 212 10.45 -3.53 14.34
CA LEU A 212 9.72 -4.78 14.44
C LEU A 212 8.36 -4.58 15.08
N VAL A 213 8.29 -3.86 16.20
CA VAL A 213 7.02 -3.54 16.87
C VAL A 213 6.09 -2.80 15.93
N LEU A 214 6.58 -1.77 15.23
CA LEU A 214 5.77 -1.00 14.29
C LEU A 214 5.32 -1.84 13.10
N MET A 215 6.20 -2.68 12.56
CA MET A 215 5.86 -3.58 11.45
C MET A 215 4.79 -4.59 11.88
N VAL A 216 4.89 -5.17 13.08
CA VAL A 216 3.89 -6.09 13.63
C VAL A 216 2.55 -5.38 13.83
N CYS A 217 2.54 -4.20 14.46
CA CYS A 217 1.31 -3.42 14.61
C CYS A 217 0.67 -3.10 13.26
N PHE A 218 1.47 -2.77 12.25
CA PHE A 218 0.99 -2.46 10.91
C PHE A 218 0.44 -3.70 10.18
N THR A 219 1.12 -4.84 10.27
CA THR A 219 0.62 -6.12 9.76
C THR A 219 -0.66 -6.54 10.46
N LEU A 220 -0.74 -6.42 11.79
CA LEU A 220 -1.95 -6.76 12.55
C LEU A 220 -3.11 -5.85 12.18
N LEU A 221 -2.86 -4.54 12.00
CA LEU A 221 -3.88 -3.62 11.52
C LEU A 221 -4.36 -4.00 10.11
N GLY A 222 -3.43 -4.29 9.19
CA GLY A 222 -3.78 -4.74 7.83
C GLY A 222 -4.57 -6.04 7.83
N LEU A 223 -4.17 -7.03 8.64
CA LEU A 223 -4.87 -8.30 8.78
C LEU A 223 -6.24 -8.15 9.46
N LEU A 224 -6.37 -7.22 10.42
CA LEU A 224 -7.65 -6.91 11.05
C LEU A 224 -8.62 -6.30 10.03
N LEU A 225 -8.15 -5.35 9.21
CA LEU A 225 -8.96 -4.78 8.14
C LEU A 225 -9.34 -5.84 7.09
N LEU A 226 -8.41 -6.72 6.72
CA LEU A 226 -8.67 -7.83 5.81
C LEU A 226 -9.70 -8.82 6.37
N SER A 227 -9.55 -9.21 7.64
CA SER A 227 -10.49 -10.13 8.29
C SER A 227 -11.86 -9.50 8.46
N ALA A 228 -11.93 -8.20 8.70
CA ALA A 228 -13.19 -7.48 8.82
C ALA A 228 -13.93 -7.40 7.47
N ALA A 229 -13.20 -7.28 6.35
CA ALA A 229 -13.79 -7.26 5.00
C ALA A 229 -14.32 -8.63 4.54
N LEU A 230 -13.84 -9.74 5.12
CA LEU A 230 -14.20 -11.11 4.73
C LEU A 230 -15.09 -11.83 5.77
N GLY A 231 -15.54 -11.10 6.80
CA GLY A 231 -16.22 -11.65 7.98
C GLY A 231 -17.72 -11.89 7.83
N ASP A 232 -18.32 -11.60 6.67
CA ASP A 232 -19.76 -11.78 6.39
C ASP A 232 -19.99 -12.71 5.19
#